data_AF-A0A7J2S1Q6-F1
#
_entry.id   AF-A0A7J2S1Q6-F1
#
_cell.length_a   1.000
_cell.length_b   1.000
_cell.length_c   1.000
_cell.angle_alpha   90.00
_cell.angle_beta   90.00
_cell.angle_gamma   90.00
#
_symmetry.space_group_name_H-M   'P 1'
#
loop_
_entity.id
_entity.type
_entity.pdbx_description
1 polymer ?
#
loop_
_entity_poly.entity_id
_entity_poly.type
_entity_poly.pdbx_seq_one_letter_code
_entity_poly.pdbx_strand_id
1 'polypeptide(L)'
;MGRKRVYEVVKHLPAEELDKMIKGLEKDTRVLKRLYFIRYLYRGTSVEKAADLVGVTKATGYTWLKRWNSRGYEGLKPNYGGGRPSKLTEEQKEELREMLKEKDSWTTKAVQELIEAEFG
;
A
#
# COMPACT_ATOMS: atom_id res chain seq x y z
N MET A 1 -25.02 8.23 32.32
CA MET A 1 -23.92 8.48 31.36
C MET A 1 -22.59 8.18 32.06
N GLY A 2 -21.85 7.17 31.63
CA GLY A 2 -20.59 6.77 32.28
C GLY A 2 -19.47 7.78 32.03
N ARG A 3 -18.73 8.17 33.08
CA ARG A 3 -17.52 9.01 32.98
C ARG A 3 -16.51 8.34 32.05
N LYS A 4 -16.12 9.02 30.97
CA LYS A 4 -14.96 8.63 30.15
C LYS A 4 -13.72 8.65 31.03
N ARG A 5 -13.08 7.48 31.22
CA ARG A 5 -11.75 7.41 31.84
C ARG A 5 -10.75 8.05 30.88
N VAL A 6 -10.03 9.06 31.34
CA VAL A 6 -8.90 9.65 30.63
C VAL A 6 -7.66 8.96 31.17
N TYR A 7 -6.98 8.21 30.31
CA TYR A 7 -5.70 7.57 30.65
C TYR A 7 -4.57 8.49 30.23
N GLU A 8 -3.56 8.62 31.09
CA GLU A 8 -2.30 9.26 30.72
C GLU A 8 -1.46 8.25 29.93
N VAL A 9 -1.12 8.58 28.67
CA VAL A 9 -0.34 7.71 27.78
C VAL A 9 1.06 8.30 27.64
N VAL A 10 2.06 7.58 28.16
CA VAL A 10 3.46 7.93 27.96
C VAL A 10 3.85 7.62 26.51
N LYS A 11 4.27 8.64 25.76
CA LYS A 11 4.66 8.50 24.34
C LYS A 11 6.09 7.97 24.25
N HIS A 12 6.22 6.65 24.22
CA HIS A 12 7.53 5.99 24.00
C HIS A 12 8.05 6.12 22.57
N LEU A 13 7.19 6.49 21.62
CA LEU A 13 7.57 6.74 20.23
C LEU A 13 6.72 7.85 19.61
N PRO A 14 7.24 8.56 18.59
CA PRO A 14 6.46 9.49 17.79
C PRO A 14 5.28 8.78 17.11
N ALA A 15 4.17 9.50 16.92
CA ALA A 15 2.96 8.95 16.29
C ALA A 15 3.23 8.44 14.87
N GLU A 16 4.08 9.12 14.10
CA GLU A 16 4.45 8.70 12.75
C GLU A 16 5.17 7.35 12.71
N GLU A 17 6.07 7.11 13.67
CA GLU A 17 6.76 5.81 13.81
C GLU A 17 5.80 4.71 14.28
N LEU A 18 4.83 5.07 15.13
CA LEU A 18 3.78 4.14 15.57
C LEU A 18 2.93 3.72 14.37
N ASP A 19 2.53 4.68 13.54
CA ASP A 19 1.75 4.43 12.33
C ASP A 19 2.53 3.60 11.30
N LYS A 20 3.83 3.84 11.14
CA LYS A 20 4.70 2.99 10.30
C LYS A 20 4.74 1.56 10.81
N MET A 21 4.91 1.37 12.12
CA MET A 21 4.94 0.05 12.76
C MET A 21 3.60 -0.69 12.59
N ILE A 22 2.48 -0.01 12.82
CA ILE A 22 1.12 -0.53 12.60
C ILE A 22 0.97 -0.98 11.14
N LYS A 23 1.31 -0.11 10.18
CA LYS A 23 1.21 -0.43 8.74
C LYS A 23 2.07 -1.63 8.34
N GLY A 24 3.27 -1.76 8.91
CA GLY A 24 4.14 -2.92 8.71
C GLY A 24 3.50 -4.22 9.19
N LEU A 25 3.05 -4.25 10.43
CA LEU A 25 2.40 -5.43 11.03
C LEU A 25 1.08 -5.77 10.34
N GLU A 26 0.29 -4.78 9.93
CA GLU A 26 -0.91 -5.01 9.13
C GLU A 26 -0.59 -5.66 7.77
N LYS A 27 0.49 -5.25 7.12
CA LYS A 27 0.93 -5.86 5.87
C LYS A 27 1.28 -7.33 6.09
N ASP A 28 2.04 -7.63 7.13
CA ASP A 28 2.50 -8.99 7.44
C ASP A 28 1.33 -9.89 7.84
N THR A 29 0.40 -9.41 8.67
CA THR A 29 -0.81 -10.16 9.04
C THR A 29 -1.72 -10.44 7.84
N ARG A 30 -1.87 -9.50 6.89
CA ARG A 30 -2.60 -9.73 5.64
C ARG A 30 -1.94 -10.80 4.77
N VAL A 31 -0.61 -10.81 4.68
CA VAL A 31 0.12 -11.85 3.92
C VAL A 31 0.00 -13.20 4.61
N LEU A 32 0.18 -13.25 5.93
CA LEU A 32 0.01 -14.46 6.74
C LEU A 32 -1.38 -15.09 6.53
N LYS A 33 -2.43 -14.26 6.57
CA LYS A 33 -3.81 -14.69 6.29
C LYS A 33 -3.95 -15.34 4.91
N ARG A 34 -3.33 -14.76 3.88
CA ARG A 34 -3.32 -15.31 2.51
C ARG A 34 -2.53 -16.61 2.42
N LEU A 35 -1.45 -16.76 3.17
CA LEU A 35 -0.67 -18.01 3.25
C LEU A 35 -1.48 -19.14 3.89
N TYR A 36 -2.25 -18.87 4.95
CA TYR A 36 -3.16 -19.87 5.52
C TYR A 36 -4.21 -20.32 4.50
N PHE A 37 -4.76 -19.40 3.71
CA PHE A 37 -5.66 -19.75 2.60
C PHE A 37 -5.01 -20.74 1.63
N ILE A 38 -3.78 -20.47 1.15
CA ILE A 38 -3.05 -21.39 0.27
C ILE A 38 -2.75 -22.73 0.97
N ARG A 39 -2.39 -22.71 2.25
CA ARG A 39 -2.18 -23.93 3.06
C ARG A 39 -3.43 -24.81 3.10
N TYR A 40 -4.63 -24.23 3.19
CA TYR A 40 -5.87 -25.02 3.15
C TYR A 40 -6.10 -25.65 1.78
N LEU A 41 -5.80 -24.94 0.69
CA LEU A 41 -5.87 -25.50 -0.67
C LEU A 41 -4.89 -26.66 -0.86
N TYR A 42 -3.66 -26.53 -0.36
CA TYR A 42 -2.67 -27.62 -0.38
C TYR A 42 -3.11 -28.86 0.39
N ARG A 43 -4.05 -28.71 1.34
CA ARG A 43 -4.67 -29.81 2.07
C ARG A 43 -5.91 -30.38 1.36
N GLY A 44 -6.16 -29.99 0.11
CA GLY A 44 -7.30 -30.46 -0.69
C GLY A 44 -8.63 -29.77 -0.34
N THR A 45 -8.61 -28.67 0.40
CA THR A 45 -9.83 -27.90 0.70
C THR A 45 -10.30 -27.16 -0.55
N SER A 46 -11.62 -27.07 -0.77
CA SER A 46 -12.17 -26.23 -1.83
C SER A 46 -11.88 -24.75 -1.63
N VAL A 47 -11.93 -23.96 -2.70
CA VAL A 47 -11.68 -22.51 -2.66
C VAL A 47 -12.68 -21.80 -1.76
N GLU A 48 -13.94 -22.23 -1.79
CA GLU A 48 -15.02 -21.69 -0.96
C GLU A 48 -14.73 -21.93 0.52
N LYS A 49 -14.47 -23.18 0.90
CA LYS A 49 -14.22 -23.53 2.30
C LYS A 49 -12.93 -22.91 2.82
N ALA A 50 -11.89 -22.81 1.99
CA ALA A 50 -10.65 -22.12 2.35
C ALA A 50 -10.87 -20.62 2.55
N ALA A 51 -11.72 -19.98 1.73
CA ALA A 51 -12.08 -18.56 1.88
C ALA A 51 -12.87 -18.32 3.18
N ASP A 52 -13.82 -19.20 3.49
CA ASP A 52 -14.61 -19.14 4.74
C ASP A 52 -13.71 -19.32 5.97
N LEU A 53 -12.76 -20.27 5.94
CA LEU A 53 -11.83 -20.53 7.04
C LEU A 53 -10.94 -19.33 7.39
N VAL A 54 -10.61 -18.50 6.39
CA VAL A 54 -9.88 -17.26 6.61
C VAL A 54 -10.83 -16.05 6.72
N GLY A 55 -12.15 -16.22 6.65
CA GLY A 55 -13.11 -15.11 6.75
C GLY A 55 -12.94 -14.09 5.61
N VAL A 56 -12.96 -14.55 4.35
CA VAL A 56 -13.08 -13.70 3.15
C VAL A 56 -14.13 -14.28 2.21
N THR A 57 -14.59 -13.46 1.26
CA THR A 57 -15.57 -13.92 0.28
C THR A 57 -14.97 -14.93 -0.71
N LYS A 58 -15.80 -15.82 -1.26
CA LYS A 58 -15.44 -16.75 -2.36
C LYS A 58 -14.70 -16.04 -3.50
N ALA A 59 -15.21 -14.90 -3.96
CA ALA A 59 -14.61 -14.10 -5.04
C ALA A 59 -13.17 -13.64 -4.69
N THR A 60 -12.94 -13.26 -3.44
CA THR A 60 -11.60 -12.90 -2.95
C THR A 60 -10.68 -14.11 -2.92
N GLY A 61 -11.19 -15.27 -2.48
CA GLY A 61 -10.47 -16.54 -2.54
C GLY A 61 -9.99 -16.90 -3.95
N TYR A 62 -10.87 -16.85 -4.96
CA TYR A 62 -10.45 -17.09 -6.36
C TYR A 62 -9.44 -16.07 -6.86
N THR A 63 -9.57 -14.81 -6.45
CA THR A 63 -8.59 -13.77 -6.81
C THR A 63 -7.22 -14.09 -6.23
N TRP A 64 -7.15 -14.53 -4.97
CA TRP A 64 -5.90 -14.94 -4.32
C TRP A 64 -5.31 -16.17 -4.98
N LEU A 65 -6.12 -17.18 -5.29
CA LEU A 65 -5.69 -18.37 -6.01
C LEU A 65 -5.09 -18.02 -7.38
N LYS A 66 -5.79 -17.19 -8.17
CA LYS A 66 -5.28 -16.75 -9.49
C LYS A 66 -3.94 -16.04 -9.37
N ARG A 67 -3.78 -15.16 -8.37
CA ARG A 67 -2.53 -14.43 -8.12
C ARG A 67 -1.39 -15.33 -7.63
N TRP A 68 -1.71 -16.32 -6.80
CA TRP A 68 -0.77 -17.34 -6.35
C TRP A 68 -0.26 -18.18 -7.52
N ASN A 69 -1.17 -18.68 -8.36
CA ASN A 69 -0.79 -19.50 -9.52
C ASN A 69 0.04 -18.72 -10.54
N SER A 70 -0.12 -17.40 -10.65
CA SER A 70 0.63 -16.58 -11.59
C SER A 70 1.98 -16.06 -11.06
N ARG A 71 2.09 -15.78 -9.75
CA ARG A 71 3.26 -15.07 -9.18
C ARG A 71 3.77 -15.63 -7.85
N GLY A 72 3.25 -16.77 -7.39
CA GLY A 72 3.60 -17.38 -6.11
C GLY A 72 3.42 -16.41 -4.94
N TYR A 73 4.42 -16.35 -4.06
CA TYR A 73 4.43 -15.50 -2.87
C TYR A 73 4.27 -14.00 -3.19
N GLU A 74 4.90 -13.51 -4.26
CA GLU A 74 4.77 -12.10 -4.69
C GLU A 74 3.33 -11.75 -5.04
N GLY A 75 2.56 -12.73 -5.55
CA GLY A 75 1.13 -12.59 -5.82
C GLY A 75 0.28 -12.34 -4.57
N LEU A 76 0.77 -12.73 -3.39
CA LEU A 76 0.09 -12.55 -2.10
C LEU A 76 0.45 -11.23 -1.42
N LYS A 77 1.48 -10.51 -1.86
CA LYS A 77 1.79 -9.19 -1.29
C LYS A 77 0.67 -8.19 -1.63
N PRO A 78 0.30 -7.27 -0.72
CA PRO A 78 -0.60 -6.19 -1.06
C PRO A 78 -0.02 -5.36 -2.21
N ASN A 79 -0.78 -5.22 -3.29
CA ASN A 79 -0.45 -4.24 -4.33
C ASN A 79 -1.05 -2.92 -3.88
N TYR A 80 -0.25 -2.08 -3.23
CA TYR A 80 -0.62 -0.68 -3.04
C TYR A 80 -0.47 -0.05 -4.41
N GLY A 81 -1.56 0.04 -5.17
CA GLY A 81 -1.55 0.77 -6.42
C GLY A 81 -0.99 2.16 -6.14
N GLY A 82 0.16 2.47 -6.72
CA GLY A 82 0.87 3.72 -6.51
C GLY A 82 0.10 4.86 -7.14
N GLY A 83 -0.96 5.33 -6.47
CA GLY A 83 -1.80 6.44 -6.89
C GLY A 83 -2.29 6.37 -8.33
N ARG A 84 -2.77 7.50 -8.84
CA ARG A 84 -2.80 7.72 -10.28
C ARG A 84 -1.33 7.84 -10.73
N PRO A 85 -0.94 7.20 -11.85
CA PRO A 85 0.39 7.40 -12.41
C PRO A 85 0.69 8.90 -12.53
N SER A 86 1.94 9.28 -12.28
CA SER A 86 2.40 10.65 -12.53
C SER A 86 2.03 11.06 -13.95
N LYS A 87 1.59 12.32 -14.14
CA LYS A 87 1.41 12.89 -15.48
C LYS A 87 2.74 13.05 -16.22
N LEU A 88 3.82 13.26 -15.46
CA LEU A 88 5.18 13.32 -15.99
C LEU A 88 5.83 11.93 -16.03
N THR A 89 6.51 11.61 -17.13
CA THR A 89 7.38 10.43 -17.24
C THR A 89 8.62 10.58 -16.34
N GLU A 90 9.42 9.52 -16.20
CA GLU A 90 10.65 9.61 -15.40
C GLU A 90 11.68 10.54 -16.06
N GLU A 91 11.74 10.58 -17.39
CA GLU A 91 12.60 11.50 -18.15
C GLU A 91 12.19 12.96 -17.92
N GLN A 92 10.89 13.27 -18.02
CA GLN A 92 10.37 14.61 -17.77
C GLN A 92 10.60 15.07 -16.32
N LYS A 93 10.60 14.15 -15.35
CA LYS A 93 10.95 14.47 -13.96
C LYS A 93 12.42 14.80 -13.80
N GLU A 94 13.30 14.13 -14.54
CA GLU A 94 14.73 14.43 -14.49
C GLU A 94 15.03 15.76 -15.17
N GLU A 95 14.41 16.05 -16.30
CA GLU A 95 14.48 17.36 -16.96
C GLU A 95 13.97 18.48 -16.04
N LEU A 96 12.81 18.28 -15.40
CA LEU A 96 12.28 19.22 -14.41
C LEU A 96 13.26 19.44 -13.24
N ARG A 97 13.95 18.39 -12.76
CA ARG A 97 14.94 18.54 -11.68
C ARG A 97 16.11 19.43 -12.09
N GLU A 98 16.59 19.31 -13.33
CA GLU A 98 17.66 20.17 -13.83
C GLU A 98 17.18 21.62 -13.98
N MET A 99 15.99 21.85 -14.53
CA MET A 99 15.41 23.21 -14.64
C MET A 99 15.23 23.88 -13.28
N LEU A 100 14.84 23.11 -12.25
CA LEU A 100 14.67 23.64 -10.90
C LEU A 100 16.00 24.06 -10.24
N LYS A 101 17.16 23.57 -10.69
CA LYS A 101 18.48 23.99 -10.17
C LYS A 101 18.90 25.37 -10.67
N GLU A 102 18.28 25.92 -11.72
CA GLU A 102 18.65 27.23 -12.27
C GLU A 102 18.34 28.41 -11.33
N LYS A 103 17.51 28.20 -10.29
CA LYS A 103 17.17 29.21 -9.29
C LYS A 103 17.29 28.65 -7.89
N ASP A 104 17.76 29.48 -6.96
CA ASP A 104 17.90 29.13 -5.55
C ASP A 104 16.57 28.90 -4.82
N SER A 105 15.45 29.44 -5.35
CA SER A 105 14.13 29.23 -4.75
C SER A 105 13.00 29.28 -5.78
N TRP A 106 12.01 28.42 -5.54
CA TRP A 106 10.79 28.32 -6.35
C TRP A 106 9.56 28.35 -5.44
N THR A 107 8.48 28.98 -5.91
CA THR A 107 7.17 28.81 -5.30
C THR A 107 6.44 27.64 -5.97
N THR A 108 5.54 26.99 -5.26
CA THR A 108 4.72 25.90 -5.82
C THR A 108 3.95 26.32 -7.08
N LYS A 109 3.47 27.57 -7.12
CA LYS A 109 2.80 28.15 -8.30
C LYS A 109 3.76 28.28 -9.48
N ALA A 110 4.98 28.80 -9.26
CA ALA A 110 5.98 28.94 -10.31
C ALA A 110 6.43 27.58 -10.87
N VAL A 111 6.55 26.55 -10.03
CA VAL A 111 6.83 25.18 -10.49
C VAL A 111 5.67 24.64 -11.31
N GLN A 112 4.41 24.89 -10.91
CA GLN A 112 3.25 24.46 -11.67
C GLN A 112 3.16 25.13 -13.04
N GLU A 113 3.42 26.44 -13.12
CA GLU A 113 3.47 27.18 -14.38
C GLU A 113 4.59 26.67 -15.29
N LEU A 114 5.76 26.37 -14.73
CA LEU A 114 6.87 25.76 -15.45
C LEU A 114 6.49 24.39 -16.02
N ILE A 115 5.88 23.52 -15.20
CA ILE A 115 5.45 22.18 -15.64
C ILE A 115 4.42 22.28 -16.77
N GLU A 116 3.46 23.19 -16.69
CA GLU A 116 2.46 23.39 -17.75
C GLU A 116 3.08 23.97 -19.03
N ALA A 117 4.08 24.85 -18.91
CA ALA A 117 4.76 25.43 -20.06
C ALA A 117 5.64 24.42 -20.82
N GLU A 118 6.33 23.53 -20.09
CA GLU A 118 7.30 22.59 -20.66
C GLU A 118 6.68 21.21 -20.98
N PHE A 119 5.66 20.79 -20.24
CA PHE A 119 5.09 19.43 -20.30
C PHE A 119 3.55 19.37 -20.34
N GLY A 120 2.86 20.52 -20.36
CA GLY A 120 1.40 20.66 -20.30
C GLY A 120 0.67 20.32 -21.60
#